data_AF-A0A9Q1Q8I2-F1
#
_entry.id   AF-A0A9Q1Q8I2-F1
#
_cell.length_a   1.000
_cell.length_b   1.000
_cell.length_c   1.000
_cell.angle_alpha   90.00
_cell.angle_beta   90.00
_cell.angle_gamma   90.00
#
_symmetry.space_group_name_H-M   'P 1'
#
loop_
_entity.id
_entity.type
_entity.pdbx_description
1 polymer ?
#
loop_
_entity_poly.entity_id
_entity_poly.type
_entity_poly.pdbx_seq_one_letter_code
_entity_poly.pdbx_strand_id
1 'polypeptide(L)'
;MATSSLADSSVAYNSGDGVFGHWALHGGAKSGSCWVVGEALGLELGRNGKEAVVDILQSIVEIVSYGDKHDPSIFECFMELQVLAEFVRMLKVSRNPRIQAAVLQYLSIMIQNLQSEQAIYYCFSNGYVNSIITHEYEFHAGDLALYYVSFLRTVSGKLSRDTVCLLVKTQEDAVTSFPLYTEAIRFAHHGEKMIQTTIRSLTLSIYDVRDDMVYRFLMTPPASDYFSDLFLKLREDCIHLDTTICSLRDNYTNDKRKDLLSGIDKLLDDLYYIKDLLCVGRSYLSSFVTRKLLGLLVVPIVVPLMQLEKTAGVKMSAVTSLYLLSRLLQVVDNKEILDSVASLVLYPHMALSSVPVSEADFDSSQIKLSSKHVNNIEQALDSSLKSQEPSKGKSLGNLLGNKLSSHHVLSCQWNDAQER
;
A
#
# COMPACT_ATOMS: atom_id res chain seq x y z
N MET A 1 23.49 11.61 -12.67
CA MET A 1 24.42 12.35 -11.80
C MET A 1 23.64 12.93 -10.63
N ALA A 2 23.72 12.25 -9.50
CA ALA A 2 23.46 12.69 -8.12
C ALA A 2 23.31 11.41 -7.28
N THR A 3 24.46 10.76 -7.04
CA THR A 3 24.63 9.66 -6.10
C THR A 3 24.79 10.28 -4.71
N SER A 4 23.82 10.10 -3.81
CA SER A 4 23.98 10.46 -2.40
C SER A 4 24.22 9.21 -1.57
N SER A 5 25.50 8.81 -1.52
CA SER A 5 26.23 8.37 -0.34
C SER A 5 25.39 7.94 0.88
N LEU A 6 25.19 6.63 1.03
CA LEU A 6 25.12 5.99 2.34
C LEU A 6 26.46 6.23 3.05
N ALA A 7 26.47 7.18 3.98
CA ALA A 7 27.57 7.31 4.93
C ALA A 7 27.25 6.42 6.13
N ASP A 8 28.09 5.40 6.34
CA ASP A 8 28.26 4.68 7.59
C ASP A 8 28.38 5.66 8.76
N SER A 9 27.34 5.77 9.58
CA SER A 9 27.44 6.38 10.91
C SER A 9 27.77 5.28 11.93
N SER A 10 29.04 4.87 11.93
CA SER A 10 29.64 4.30 13.14
C SER A 10 29.68 5.41 14.19
N VAL A 11 28.71 5.40 15.12
CA VAL A 11 28.70 6.31 16.25
C VAL A 11 29.85 5.92 17.17
N ALA A 12 30.89 6.75 17.19
CA ALA A 12 31.99 6.63 18.13
C ALA A 12 31.46 6.87 19.56
N TYR A 13 31.61 5.86 20.41
CA TYR A 13 31.31 5.93 21.84
C TYR A 13 32.24 6.95 22.51
N ASN A 14 31.69 8.09 22.91
CA ASN A 14 32.40 9.05 23.76
C ASN A 14 31.98 8.81 25.22
N SER A 15 32.76 7.98 25.92
CA SER A 15 32.65 7.73 27.35
C SER A 15 33.21 8.93 28.13
N GLY A 16 32.37 9.92 28.42
CA GLY A 16 32.81 11.13 29.11
C GLY A 16 31.80 11.68 30.08
N ASP A 17 30.63 12.15 29.61
CA ASP A 17 29.67 12.89 30.43
C ASP A 17 28.23 12.63 29.97
N GLY A 18 27.83 11.36 29.94
CA GLY A 18 26.49 10.93 29.57
C GLY A 18 25.94 9.92 30.55
N VAL A 19 24.65 9.59 30.42
CA VAL A 19 23.88 8.62 31.22
C VAL A 19 24.65 7.33 31.56
N PHE A 20 25.58 6.91 30.70
CA PHE A 20 26.50 5.79 30.90
C PHE A 20 27.57 5.96 32.01
N GLY A 21 27.94 7.17 32.42
CA GLY A 21 28.84 7.42 33.54
C GLY A 21 28.21 7.06 34.90
N HIS A 22 26.89 7.24 35.03
CA HIS A 22 26.13 6.84 36.22
C HIS A 22 25.90 5.31 36.30
N TRP A 23 26.04 4.57 35.20
CA TRP A 23 25.90 3.10 35.17
C TRP A 23 26.95 2.37 36.02
N ALA A 24 28.13 2.96 36.22
CA ALA A 24 29.24 2.31 36.90
C ALA A 24 29.20 2.41 38.44
N LEU A 25 28.35 3.28 39.01
CA LEU A 25 28.41 3.66 40.42
C LEU A 25 27.41 2.95 41.35
N HIS A 26 26.42 2.24 40.80
CA HIS A 26 25.41 1.53 41.59
C HIS A 26 25.43 0.03 41.26
N GLY A 27 25.77 -0.77 42.28
CA GLY A 27 26.18 -2.17 42.16
C GLY A 27 25.26 -3.07 41.34
N GLY A 28 25.87 -3.93 40.53
CA GLY A 28 25.22 -4.89 39.63
C GLY A 28 24.57 -4.21 38.41
N ALA A 29 24.98 -4.61 37.19
CA ALA A 29 24.52 -4.02 35.93
C ALA A 29 22.98 -3.91 35.83
N LYS A 30 22.24 -4.90 36.36
CA LYS A 30 20.77 -4.90 36.41
C LYS A 30 20.19 -3.85 37.37
N SER A 31 20.75 -3.68 38.59
CA SER A 31 20.20 -2.73 39.57
C SER A 31 20.50 -1.28 39.21
N GLY A 32 21.69 -1.00 38.66
CA GLY A 32 22.06 0.34 38.17
C GLY A 32 21.21 0.76 36.97
N SER A 33 21.05 -0.11 35.98
CA SER A 33 20.25 0.17 34.78
C SER A 33 18.77 0.37 35.13
N CYS A 34 18.24 -0.43 36.07
CA CYS A 34 16.84 -0.30 36.46
C CYS A 34 16.56 0.98 37.27
N TRP A 35 17.54 1.42 38.04
CA TRP A 35 17.47 2.71 38.70
C TRP A 35 17.51 3.87 37.70
N VAL A 36 18.37 3.82 36.67
CA VAL A 36 18.44 4.86 35.62
C VAL A 36 17.15 4.95 34.79
N VAL A 37 16.59 3.80 34.38
CA VAL A 37 15.30 3.79 33.66
C VAL A 37 14.18 4.29 34.59
N GLY A 38 14.18 3.86 35.85
CA GLY A 38 13.23 4.33 36.86
C GLY A 38 13.35 5.84 37.15
N GLU A 39 14.57 6.38 37.18
CA GLU A 39 14.84 7.80 37.37
C GLU A 39 14.43 8.60 36.14
N ALA A 40 14.72 8.12 34.92
CA ALA A 40 14.24 8.75 33.69
C ALA A 40 12.70 8.81 33.63
N LEU A 41 12.00 7.80 34.16
CA LEU A 41 10.54 7.80 34.29
C LEU A 41 10.04 8.66 35.47
N GLY A 42 10.82 8.73 36.54
CA GLY A 42 10.51 9.41 37.81
C GLY A 42 10.86 10.89 37.83
N LEU A 43 11.71 11.36 36.91
CA LEU A 43 11.97 12.78 36.63
C LEU A 43 10.68 13.39 36.06
N GLU A 44 9.86 13.79 37.02
CA GLU A 44 8.57 14.45 36.94
C GLU A 44 8.23 15.07 35.56
N LEU A 45 7.19 14.51 34.94
CA LEU A 45 6.25 15.23 34.04
C LEU A 45 5.59 16.47 34.71
N GLY A 46 6.08 16.90 35.88
CA GLY A 46 5.56 17.95 36.73
C GLY A 46 6.39 19.24 36.74
N ARG A 47 7.63 19.28 36.25
CA ARG A 47 8.41 20.53 36.20
C ARG A 47 9.57 20.45 35.20
N ASN A 48 9.48 21.31 34.17
CA ASN A 48 10.51 21.70 33.18
C ASN A 48 10.34 21.11 31.76
N GLY A 49 10.14 22.02 30.80
CA GLY A 49 10.62 21.92 29.42
C GLY A 49 10.00 20.88 28.47
N LYS A 50 9.69 21.31 27.24
CA LYS A 50 9.52 20.40 26.09
C LYS A 50 10.81 19.63 25.79
N GLU A 51 11.95 20.27 26.04
CA GLU A 51 13.30 19.74 25.80
C GLU A 51 13.59 18.57 26.75
N ALA A 52 13.25 18.70 28.04
CA ALA A 52 13.45 17.62 29.01
C ALA A 52 12.70 16.33 28.64
N VAL A 53 11.48 16.42 28.11
CA VAL A 53 10.72 15.24 27.66
C VAL A 53 11.41 14.56 26.48
N VAL A 54 11.96 15.34 25.54
CA VAL A 54 12.70 14.80 24.39
C VAL A 54 13.99 14.12 24.85
N ASP A 55 14.72 14.72 25.78
CA ASP A 55 15.96 14.17 26.32
C ASP A 55 15.72 12.86 27.09
N ILE A 56 14.62 12.80 27.86
CA ILE A 56 14.20 11.57 28.57
C ILE A 56 13.83 10.48 27.56
N LEU A 57 13.01 10.80 26.55
CA LEU A 57 12.62 9.84 25.52
C LEU A 57 13.85 9.31 24.77
N GLN A 58 14.78 10.18 24.39
CA GLN A 58 16.03 9.78 23.75
C GLN A 58 16.84 8.83 24.64
N SER A 59 17.02 9.20 25.91
CA SER A 59 17.75 8.37 26.88
C SER A 59 17.13 6.98 27.03
N ILE A 60 15.79 6.89 27.10
CA ILE A 60 15.09 5.61 27.14
C ILE A 60 15.39 4.77 25.89
N VAL A 61 15.29 5.37 24.70
CA VAL A 61 15.54 4.65 23.44
C VAL A 61 16.97 4.13 23.35
N GLU A 62 17.95 4.93 23.76
CA GLU A 62 19.37 4.54 23.77
C GLU A 62 19.61 3.36 24.72
N ILE A 63 19.08 3.43 25.95
CA ILE A 63 19.23 2.36 26.95
C ILE A 63 18.56 1.07 26.47
N VAL A 64 17.34 1.14 25.94
CA VAL A 64 16.59 -0.03 25.47
C VAL A 64 17.26 -0.66 24.25
N SER A 65 17.70 0.16 23.30
CA SER A 65 18.41 -0.32 22.11
C SER A 65 19.74 -0.98 22.46
N TYR A 66 20.44 -0.46 23.47
CA TYR A 66 21.66 -1.07 23.99
C TYR A 66 21.38 -2.39 24.72
N GLY A 67 20.39 -2.40 25.62
CA GLY A 67 19.99 -3.60 26.37
C GLY A 67 19.59 -4.75 25.46
N ASP A 68 18.81 -4.48 24.42
CA ASP A 68 18.40 -5.49 23.44
C ASP A 68 19.59 -6.16 22.72
N LYS A 69 20.65 -5.39 22.41
CA LYS A 69 21.81 -5.87 21.64
C LYS A 69 22.91 -6.49 22.49
N HIS A 70 23.12 -5.96 23.70
CA HIS A 70 24.34 -6.22 24.46
C HIS A 70 24.09 -6.82 25.85
N ASP A 71 22.97 -6.52 26.50
CA ASP A 71 22.67 -7.00 27.86
C ASP A 71 21.16 -7.21 28.09
N PRO A 72 20.67 -8.46 27.93
CA PRO A 72 19.26 -8.79 28.12
C PRO A 72 18.69 -8.40 29.49
N SER A 73 19.52 -8.30 30.53
CA SER A 73 19.06 -7.93 31.88
C SER A 73 18.54 -6.49 31.97
N ILE A 74 19.03 -5.61 31.09
CA ILE A 74 18.56 -4.23 30.96
C ILE A 74 17.19 -4.21 30.28
N PHE A 75 17.04 -5.03 29.23
CA PHE A 75 15.75 -5.17 28.57
C PHE A 75 14.70 -5.79 29.50
N GLU A 76 15.09 -6.74 30.37
CA GLU A 76 14.21 -7.24 31.43
C GLU A 76 13.69 -6.13 32.34
N CYS A 77 14.54 -5.18 32.76
CA CYS A 77 14.04 -4.06 33.54
C CYS A 77 13.07 -3.17 32.75
N PHE A 78 13.32 -2.92 31.45
CA PHE A 78 12.36 -2.20 30.60
C PHE A 78 10.99 -2.89 30.57
N MET A 79 10.96 -4.23 30.58
CA MET A 79 9.72 -4.99 30.71
C MET A 79 9.09 -4.83 32.10
N GLU A 80 9.88 -5.01 33.17
CA GLU A 80 9.44 -4.93 34.56
C GLU A 80 8.84 -3.54 34.91
N LEU A 81 9.44 -2.47 34.39
CA LEU A 81 8.98 -1.09 34.59
C LEU A 81 7.83 -0.68 33.65
N GLN A 82 7.39 -1.55 32.75
CA GLN A 82 6.30 -1.29 31.80
C GLN A 82 6.46 0.01 31.02
N VAL A 83 7.67 0.30 30.54
CA VAL A 83 7.97 1.59 29.91
C VAL A 83 7.04 1.90 28.72
N LEU A 84 6.64 0.90 27.92
CA LEU A 84 5.64 1.09 26.85
C LEU A 84 4.29 1.60 27.35
N ALA A 85 3.86 1.22 28.56
CA ALA A 85 2.65 1.75 29.17
C ALA A 85 2.79 3.26 29.46
N GLU A 86 4.00 3.71 29.79
CA GLU A 86 4.29 5.13 29.99
C GLU A 86 4.19 5.91 28.67
N PHE A 87 4.70 5.39 27.55
CA PHE A 87 4.48 5.98 26.21
C PHE A 87 2.97 6.16 25.92
N VAL A 88 2.16 5.13 26.22
CA VAL A 88 0.69 5.20 26.08
C VAL A 88 0.09 6.27 27.01
N ARG A 89 0.56 6.34 28.26
CA ARG A 89 0.07 7.32 29.25
C ARG A 89 0.40 8.74 28.81
N MET A 90 1.61 8.99 28.31
CA MET A 90 2.03 10.29 27.81
C MET A 90 1.13 10.79 26.66
N LEU A 91 0.76 9.91 25.72
CA LEU A 91 -0.17 10.26 24.64
C LEU A 91 -1.57 10.58 25.17
N LYS A 92 -2.06 9.84 26.17
CA LYS A 92 -3.38 10.09 26.78
C LYS A 92 -3.44 11.39 27.57
N VAL A 93 -2.36 11.74 28.28
CA VAL A 93 -2.31 12.94 29.13
C VAL A 93 -1.98 14.19 28.29
N SER A 94 -1.08 14.07 27.32
CA SER A 94 -0.63 15.19 26.51
C SER A 94 -1.47 15.35 25.25
N ARG A 95 -2.22 16.46 25.17
CA ARG A 95 -2.86 16.92 23.93
C ARG A 95 -1.94 17.76 23.05
N ASN A 96 -0.66 17.91 23.42
CA ASN A 96 0.27 18.74 22.66
C ASN A 96 0.81 17.94 21.46
N PRO A 97 0.53 18.34 20.21
CA PRO A 97 0.94 17.59 19.03
C PRO A 97 2.47 17.45 18.90
N ARG A 98 3.26 18.38 19.47
CA ARG A 98 4.74 18.26 19.47
C ARG A 98 5.23 17.16 20.39
N ILE A 99 4.60 16.99 21.56
CA ILE A 99 4.94 15.91 22.50
C ILE A 99 4.48 14.59 21.90
N GLN A 100 3.28 14.53 21.33
CA GLN A 100 2.79 13.34 20.63
C GLN A 100 3.72 12.93 19.47
N ALA A 101 4.17 13.90 18.67
CA ALA A 101 5.16 13.69 17.62
C ALA A 101 6.48 13.12 18.16
N ALA A 102 7.03 13.70 19.23
CA ALA A 102 8.26 13.20 19.86
C ALA A 102 8.09 11.76 20.38
N VAL A 103 6.99 11.48 21.07
CA VAL A 103 6.67 10.14 21.57
C VAL A 103 6.61 9.13 20.41
N LEU A 104 5.91 9.46 19.32
CA LEU A 104 5.83 8.62 18.12
C LEU A 104 7.20 8.44 17.45
N GLN A 105 7.99 9.50 17.35
CA GLN A 105 9.33 9.47 16.75
C GLN A 105 10.27 8.54 17.51
N TYR A 106 10.42 8.75 18.82
CA TYR A 106 11.33 7.95 19.64
C TYR A 106 10.85 6.51 19.77
N LEU A 107 9.54 6.29 19.87
CA LEU A 107 8.99 4.94 19.83
C LEU A 107 9.28 4.23 18.50
N SER A 108 9.25 4.96 17.38
CA SER A 108 9.63 4.42 16.07
C SER A 108 11.11 4.03 16.05
N ILE A 109 12.01 4.93 16.49
CA ILE A 109 13.45 4.63 16.54
C ILE A 109 13.72 3.41 17.42
N MET A 110 13.05 3.32 18.58
CA MET A 110 13.16 2.18 19.48
C MET A 110 12.78 0.88 18.79
N ILE A 111 11.54 0.79 18.28
CA ILE A 111 11.04 -0.44 17.64
C ILE A 111 11.90 -0.81 16.42
N GLN A 112 12.33 0.17 15.62
CA GLN A 112 13.19 -0.06 14.47
C GLN A 112 14.52 -0.74 14.88
N ASN A 113 15.11 -0.30 15.99
CA ASN A 113 16.41 -0.77 16.47
C ASN A 113 16.38 -2.16 17.12
N LEU A 114 15.22 -2.62 17.61
CA LEU A 114 15.07 -3.95 18.21
C LEU A 114 15.45 -5.06 17.23
N GLN A 115 16.30 -5.98 17.68
CA GLN A 115 16.78 -7.15 16.94
C GLN A 115 16.30 -8.45 17.58
N SER A 116 16.20 -8.50 18.92
CA SER A 116 15.75 -9.72 19.61
C SER A 116 14.29 -10.02 19.31
N GLU A 117 13.99 -11.28 18.98
CA GLU A 117 12.62 -11.75 18.86
C GLU A 117 11.84 -11.47 20.16
N GLN A 118 12.44 -11.75 21.32
CA GLN A 118 11.79 -11.54 22.63
C GLN A 118 11.34 -10.07 22.82
N ALA A 119 12.17 -9.12 22.38
CA ALA A 119 11.83 -7.71 22.48
C ALA A 119 10.69 -7.32 21.55
N ILE A 120 10.69 -7.81 20.31
CA ILE A 120 9.61 -7.60 19.34
C ILE A 120 8.30 -8.21 19.86
N TYR A 121 8.35 -9.44 20.38
CA TYR A 121 7.21 -10.11 21.00
C TYR A 121 6.64 -9.30 22.17
N TYR A 122 7.49 -8.80 23.07
CA TYR A 122 7.05 -7.97 24.20
C TYR A 122 6.35 -6.69 23.73
N CYS A 123 6.90 -6.01 22.72
CA CYS A 123 6.32 -4.78 22.17
C CYS A 123 4.90 -5.00 21.62
N PHE A 124 4.66 -6.14 20.96
CA PHE A 124 3.39 -6.39 20.27
C PHE A 124 2.35 -7.11 21.13
N SER A 125 2.76 -7.93 22.11
CA SER A 125 1.85 -8.80 22.86
C SER A 125 0.91 -8.08 23.84
N ASN A 126 1.32 -6.95 24.41
CA ASN A 126 0.59 -6.29 25.50
C ASN A 126 -0.48 -5.29 25.03
N GLY A 127 -0.73 -5.18 23.72
CA GLY A 127 -1.71 -4.25 23.18
C GLY A 127 -1.34 -2.76 23.30
N TYR A 128 -0.14 -2.42 23.79
CA TYR A 128 0.35 -1.05 23.84
C TYR A 128 0.45 -0.44 22.45
N VAL A 129 1.09 -1.14 21.50
CA VAL A 129 1.18 -0.68 20.11
C VAL A 129 -0.21 -0.47 19.51
N ASN A 130 -1.14 -1.41 19.68
CA ASN A 130 -2.52 -1.24 19.21
C ASN A 130 -3.20 -0.02 19.86
N SER A 131 -2.98 0.22 21.16
CA SER A 131 -3.52 1.39 21.86
C SER A 131 -2.96 2.71 21.33
N ILE A 132 -1.70 2.74 20.89
CA ILE A 132 -1.05 3.89 20.27
C ILE A 132 -1.60 4.11 18.85
N ILE A 133 -1.73 3.04 18.06
CA ILE A 133 -2.30 3.10 16.71
C ILE A 133 -3.72 3.66 16.75
N THR A 134 -4.57 3.18 17.67
CA THR A 134 -5.97 3.61 17.80
C THR A 134 -6.16 4.87 18.63
N HIS A 135 -5.10 5.56 19.04
CA HIS A 135 -5.22 6.81 19.78
C HIS A 135 -5.81 7.90 18.88
N GLU A 136 -6.64 8.77 19.46
CA GLU A 136 -7.31 9.85 18.74
C GLU A 136 -6.35 11.05 18.56
N TYR A 137 -5.69 11.10 17.39
CA TYR A 137 -4.82 12.21 17.01
C TYR A 137 -5.57 13.28 16.22
N GLU A 138 -5.23 14.55 16.48
CA GLU A 138 -5.73 15.69 15.70
C GLU A 138 -4.71 16.08 14.62
N PHE A 139 -4.98 15.70 13.36
CA PHE A 139 -4.08 15.95 12.22
C PHE A 139 -4.29 17.32 11.53
N HIS A 140 -4.88 18.31 12.21
CA HIS A 140 -5.43 19.52 11.58
C HIS A 140 -4.38 20.52 11.05
N ALA A 141 -3.14 20.50 11.53
CA ALA A 141 -2.00 21.22 10.95
C ALA A 141 -0.68 20.78 11.59
N GLY A 142 0.34 20.45 10.77
CA GLY A 142 1.70 20.14 11.19
C GLY A 142 2.15 18.71 10.88
N ASP A 143 3.40 18.41 11.24
CA ASP A 143 4.08 17.17 10.80
C ASP A 143 3.66 15.92 11.57
N LEU A 144 2.65 15.99 12.46
CA LEU A 144 2.21 14.86 13.28
C LEU A 144 1.81 13.64 12.46
N ALA A 145 1.16 13.86 11.30
CA ALA A 145 0.80 12.80 10.38
C ALA A 145 2.03 12.05 9.83
N LEU A 146 3.15 12.76 9.58
CA LEU A 146 4.40 12.14 9.13
C LEU A 146 4.99 11.24 10.21
N TYR A 147 5.02 11.69 11.47
CA TYR A 147 5.50 10.87 12.59
C TYR A 147 4.60 9.66 12.84
N TYR A 148 3.29 9.83 12.74
CA TYR A 148 2.33 8.75 12.90
C TYR A 148 2.50 7.68 11.79
N VAL A 149 2.55 8.09 10.53
CA VAL A 149 2.72 7.16 9.40
C VAL A 149 4.10 6.49 9.42
N SER A 150 5.15 7.19 9.85
CA SER A 150 6.48 6.61 10.09
C SER A 150 6.46 5.55 11.19
N PHE A 151 5.71 5.80 12.28
CA PHE A 151 5.48 4.82 13.33
C PHE A 151 4.76 3.57 12.80
N LEU A 152 3.66 3.74 12.06
CA LEU A 152 2.97 2.60 11.45
C LEU A 152 3.90 1.81 10.52
N ARG A 153 4.73 2.52 9.72
CA ARG A 153 5.70 1.88 8.82
C ARG A 153 6.74 1.07 9.60
N THR A 154 7.23 1.61 10.71
CA THR A 154 8.18 0.92 11.58
C THR A 154 7.58 -0.36 12.15
N VAL A 155 6.35 -0.29 12.68
CA VAL A 155 5.63 -1.46 13.18
C VAL A 155 5.45 -2.51 12.08
N SER A 156 5.01 -2.09 10.89
CA SER A 156 4.83 -3.00 9.75
C SER A 156 6.12 -3.71 9.32
N GLY A 157 7.27 -3.04 9.44
CA GLY A 157 8.58 -3.59 9.08
C GLY A 157 9.11 -4.65 10.05
N LYS A 158 8.50 -4.79 11.23
CA LYS A 158 8.80 -5.87 12.20
C LYS A 158 7.77 -6.99 12.19
N LEU A 159 6.81 -6.94 11.27
CA LEU A 159 5.85 -8.03 11.12
C LEU A 159 6.50 -9.24 10.47
N SER A 160 6.22 -10.39 11.06
CA SER A 160 6.48 -11.70 10.50
C SER A 160 5.20 -12.51 10.58
N ARG A 161 5.26 -13.75 10.07
CA ARG A 161 4.17 -14.72 10.23
C ARG A 161 3.80 -14.92 11.71
N ASP A 162 4.77 -14.87 12.61
CA ASP A 162 4.56 -15.22 14.01
C ASP A 162 4.13 -14.00 14.85
N THR A 163 4.53 -12.79 14.46
CA THR A 163 4.22 -11.57 15.22
C THR A 163 2.93 -10.88 14.80
N VAL A 164 2.45 -11.10 13.57
CA VAL A 164 1.23 -10.44 13.07
C VAL A 164 -0.01 -10.79 13.89
N CYS A 165 -0.08 -12.02 14.42
CA CYS A 165 -1.20 -12.48 15.24
C CYS A 165 -1.37 -11.67 16.54
N LEU A 166 -0.30 -11.02 17.01
CA LEU A 166 -0.29 -10.20 18.24
C LEU A 166 -0.91 -8.81 18.04
N LEU A 167 -0.99 -8.34 16.80
CA LEU A 167 -1.55 -7.03 16.47
C LEU A 167 -2.99 -7.10 15.96
N VAL A 168 -3.51 -8.29 15.69
CA VAL A 168 -4.90 -8.48 15.24
C VAL A 168 -5.79 -8.91 16.40
N LYS A 169 -7.08 -8.57 16.30
CA LYS A 169 -8.11 -9.18 17.16
C LYS A 169 -8.79 -10.28 16.39
N THR A 170 -8.89 -11.45 17.00
CA THR A 170 -9.59 -12.61 16.45
C THR A 170 -10.84 -12.92 17.27
N GLN A 171 -11.88 -13.38 16.58
CA GLN A 171 -13.09 -13.92 17.16
C GLN A 171 -13.49 -15.14 16.31
N GLU A 172 -13.74 -16.28 16.94
CA GLU A 172 -14.16 -17.52 16.25
C GLU A 172 -13.25 -17.88 15.05
N ASP A 173 -11.92 -17.84 15.24
CA ASP A 173 -10.90 -18.12 14.21
C ASP A 173 -10.95 -17.21 12.96
N ALA A 174 -11.58 -16.05 13.08
CA ALA A 174 -11.56 -14.99 12.07
C ALA A 174 -10.96 -13.70 12.66
N VAL A 175 -10.15 -13.01 11.86
CA VAL A 175 -9.66 -11.67 12.21
C VAL A 175 -10.81 -10.68 12.04
N THR A 176 -11.18 -9.98 13.11
CA THR A 176 -12.26 -8.97 13.11
C THR A 176 -11.73 -7.55 13.10
N SER A 177 -10.51 -7.34 13.58
CA SER A 177 -9.88 -6.01 13.62
C SER A 177 -8.39 -6.12 13.38
N PHE A 178 -7.89 -5.27 12.49
CA PHE A 178 -6.46 -5.08 12.27
C PHE A 178 -6.12 -3.59 12.23
N PRO A 179 -5.95 -2.94 13.40
CA PRO A 179 -5.80 -1.50 13.51
C PRO A 179 -4.68 -0.92 12.63
N LEU A 180 -3.54 -1.62 12.56
CA LEU A 180 -2.40 -1.17 11.76
C LEU A 180 -2.76 -0.99 10.28
N TYR A 181 -3.48 -1.95 9.69
CA TYR A 181 -3.89 -1.86 8.30
C TYR A 181 -5.00 -0.82 8.11
N THR A 182 -6.04 -0.87 8.95
CA THR A 182 -7.20 0.01 8.81
C THR A 182 -6.85 1.49 8.99
N GLU A 183 -5.95 1.80 9.93
CA GLU A 183 -5.48 3.18 10.11
C GLU A 183 -4.53 3.61 8.99
N ALA A 184 -3.68 2.72 8.47
CA ALA A 184 -2.77 3.04 7.38
C ALA A 184 -3.52 3.43 6.09
N ILE A 185 -4.55 2.67 5.69
CA ILE A 185 -5.26 2.94 4.43
C ILE A 185 -6.06 4.26 4.46
N ARG A 186 -6.38 4.81 5.64
CA ARG A 186 -6.98 6.15 5.77
C ARG A 186 -6.09 7.26 5.19
N PHE A 187 -4.77 7.04 5.17
CA PHE A 187 -3.78 7.97 4.62
C PHE A 187 -3.39 7.67 3.18
N ALA A 188 -4.00 6.68 2.52
CA ALA A 188 -3.61 6.28 1.16
C ALA A 188 -3.73 7.41 0.12
N HIS A 189 -4.68 8.32 0.32
CA HIS A 189 -4.94 9.47 -0.56
C HIS A 189 -4.53 10.81 0.07
N HIS A 190 -3.57 10.80 1.01
CA HIS A 190 -3.10 12.02 1.67
C HIS A 190 -2.46 13.00 0.67
N GLY A 191 -2.58 14.33 0.88
CA GLY A 191 -2.04 15.32 -0.07
C GLY A 191 -0.51 15.30 -0.24
N GLU A 192 0.21 14.80 0.76
CA GLU A 192 1.67 14.70 0.74
C GLU A 192 2.16 13.37 0.14
N LYS A 193 2.96 13.46 -0.93
CA LYS A 193 3.53 12.30 -1.63
C LYS A 193 4.36 11.39 -0.72
N MET A 194 5.12 11.95 0.23
CA MET A 194 5.94 11.17 1.16
C MET A 194 5.08 10.25 2.05
N ILE A 195 3.91 10.73 2.50
CA ILE A 195 2.97 9.92 3.26
C ILE A 195 2.42 8.79 2.38
N GLN A 196 1.99 9.09 1.15
CA GLN A 196 1.51 8.06 0.22
C GLN A 196 2.56 6.96 -0.03
N THR A 197 3.83 7.33 -0.30
CA THR A 197 4.93 6.38 -0.50
C THR A 197 5.13 5.49 0.73
N THR A 198 5.07 6.08 1.93
CA THR A 198 5.21 5.32 3.18
C THR A 198 4.06 4.33 3.36
N ILE A 199 2.81 4.72 3.08
CA ILE A 199 1.64 3.83 3.14
C ILE A 199 1.72 2.72 2.09
N ARG A 200 2.20 3.01 0.87
CA ARG A 200 2.44 1.99 -0.16
C ARG A 200 3.46 0.94 0.30
N SER A 201 4.57 1.39 0.87
CA SER A 201 5.59 0.48 1.43
C SER A 201 5.05 -0.34 2.62
N LEU A 202 4.26 0.29 3.50
CA LEU A 202 3.60 -0.37 4.64
C LEU A 202 2.63 -1.45 4.17
N THR A 203 1.74 -1.11 3.23
CA THR A 203 0.73 -2.06 2.73
C THR A 203 1.38 -3.24 2.01
N LEU A 204 2.42 -3.01 1.20
CA LEU A 204 3.22 -4.10 0.61
C LEU A 204 3.83 -5.01 1.67
N SER A 205 4.42 -4.43 2.73
CA SER A 205 4.96 -5.20 3.86
C SER A 205 3.90 -6.08 4.51
N ILE A 206 2.67 -5.57 4.68
CA ILE A 206 1.55 -6.33 5.24
C ILE A 206 1.09 -7.45 4.30
N TYR A 207 0.99 -7.19 2.99
CA TYR A 207 0.57 -8.19 2.02
C TYR A 207 1.59 -9.34 1.87
N ASP A 208 2.87 -9.07 2.11
CA ASP A 208 3.95 -10.06 2.07
C ASP A 208 3.96 -11.00 3.29
N VAL A 209 3.37 -10.59 4.41
CA VAL A 209 3.27 -11.44 5.62
C VAL A 209 2.52 -12.73 5.30
N ARG A 210 3.13 -13.89 5.57
CA ARG A 210 2.60 -15.23 5.26
C ARG A 210 1.65 -15.79 6.32
N ASP A 211 0.57 -15.06 6.60
CA ASP A 211 -0.54 -15.53 7.46
C ASP A 211 -1.85 -15.60 6.67
N ASP A 212 -2.63 -16.68 6.83
CA ASP A 212 -3.86 -16.92 6.07
C ASP A 212 -5.08 -16.21 6.67
N MET A 213 -5.15 -16.06 8.00
CA MET A 213 -6.28 -15.40 8.65
C MET A 213 -6.25 -13.90 8.37
N VAL A 214 -5.08 -13.27 8.49
CA VAL A 214 -4.89 -11.86 8.12
C VAL A 214 -5.16 -11.66 6.65
N TYR A 215 -4.66 -12.57 5.80
CA TYR A 215 -4.89 -12.46 4.36
C TYR A 215 -6.38 -12.53 4.00
N ARG A 216 -7.16 -13.41 4.62
CA ARG A 216 -8.62 -13.45 4.42
C ARG A 216 -9.28 -12.14 4.82
N PHE A 217 -8.88 -11.54 5.95
CA PHE A 217 -9.38 -10.23 6.36
C PHE A 217 -9.09 -9.15 5.31
N LEU A 218 -7.85 -9.08 4.81
CA LEU A 218 -7.45 -8.09 3.78
C LEU A 218 -8.21 -8.23 2.46
N MET A 219 -8.68 -9.45 2.14
CA MET A 219 -9.43 -9.77 0.93
C MET A 219 -10.95 -9.66 1.10
N THR A 220 -11.43 -9.33 2.30
CA THR A 220 -12.86 -9.22 2.60
C THR A 220 -13.24 -7.75 2.83
N PRO A 221 -14.40 -7.27 2.34
CA PRO A 221 -14.88 -5.94 2.66
C PRO A 221 -15.09 -5.76 4.17
N PRO A 222 -14.81 -4.57 4.74
CA PRO A 222 -14.44 -3.33 4.05
C PRO A 222 -12.94 -3.20 3.72
N ALA A 223 -12.07 -4.08 4.21
CA ALA A 223 -10.62 -3.94 4.02
C ALA A 223 -10.22 -4.01 2.53
N SER A 224 -10.85 -4.90 1.76
CA SER A 224 -10.58 -5.05 0.34
C SER A 224 -11.05 -3.87 -0.53
N ASP A 225 -11.89 -2.99 -0.01
CA ASP A 225 -12.43 -1.86 -0.78
C ASP A 225 -11.34 -0.85 -1.16
N TYR A 226 -10.24 -0.83 -0.39
CA TYR A 226 -9.01 -0.12 -0.71
C TYR A 226 -8.55 -0.31 -2.16
N PHE A 227 -8.59 -1.54 -2.68
CA PHE A 227 -8.18 -1.80 -4.06
C PHE A 227 -9.13 -1.16 -5.07
N SER A 228 -10.44 -1.18 -4.78
CA SER A 228 -11.42 -0.53 -5.65
C SER A 228 -11.19 0.98 -5.67
N ASP A 229 -10.97 1.59 -4.51
CA ASP A 229 -10.68 3.02 -4.39
C ASP A 229 -9.39 3.41 -5.11
N LEU A 230 -8.33 2.60 -4.99
CA LEU A 230 -7.07 2.79 -5.70
C LEU A 230 -7.27 2.86 -7.21
N PHE A 231 -7.99 1.90 -7.79
CA PHE A 231 -8.23 1.87 -9.24
C PHE A 231 -9.20 2.94 -9.71
N LEU A 232 -10.22 3.29 -8.91
CA LEU A 232 -11.12 4.40 -9.21
C LEU A 232 -10.37 5.74 -9.20
N LYS A 233 -9.50 5.97 -8.22
CA LYS A 233 -8.66 7.16 -8.17
C LYS A 233 -7.70 7.25 -9.35
N LEU A 234 -7.04 6.14 -9.69
CA LEU A 234 -6.17 6.06 -10.87
C LEU A 234 -6.93 6.38 -12.16
N ARG A 235 -8.18 5.91 -12.28
CA ARG A 235 -9.05 6.23 -13.42
C ARG A 235 -9.38 7.72 -13.46
N GLU A 236 -9.70 8.35 -12.33
CA GLU A 236 -9.91 9.80 -12.26
C GLU A 236 -8.68 10.58 -12.71
N ASP A 237 -7.49 10.15 -12.27
CA ASP A 237 -6.21 10.77 -12.65
C ASP A 237 -5.97 10.63 -14.17
N CYS A 238 -6.33 9.49 -14.77
CA CYS A 238 -6.30 9.29 -16.23
C CYS A 238 -7.23 10.25 -16.98
N ILE A 239 -8.44 10.49 -16.47
CA ILE A 239 -9.40 11.43 -17.06
C ILE A 239 -8.91 12.88 -16.93
N HIS A 240 -8.34 13.23 -15.77
CA HIS A 240 -7.74 14.54 -15.57
C HIS A 240 -6.58 14.76 -16.55
N LEU A 241 -5.73 13.75 -16.74
CA LEU A 241 -4.63 13.79 -17.71
C LEU A 241 -5.13 14.07 -19.14
N ASP A 242 -6.20 13.40 -19.57
CA ASP A 242 -6.81 13.63 -20.88
C ASP A 242 -7.33 15.07 -21.03
N THR A 243 -7.95 15.58 -19.97
CA THR A 243 -8.45 16.96 -19.92
C THR A 243 -7.30 17.95 -20.04
N THR A 244 -6.18 17.72 -19.34
CA THR A 244 -4.97 18.55 -19.45
C THR A 244 -4.39 18.50 -20.86
N ILE A 245 -4.30 17.33 -21.49
CA ILE A 245 -3.80 17.16 -22.87
C ILE A 245 -4.68 17.93 -23.86
N CYS A 246 -6.01 17.79 -23.76
CA CYS A 246 -6.95 18.53 -24.61
C CYS A 246 -6.77 20.05 -24.43
N SER A 247 -6.70 20.53 -23.19
CA SER A 247 -6.52 21.95 -22.89
C SER A 247 -5.17 22.52 -23.38
N LEU A 248 -4.13 21.69 -23.46
CA LEU A 248 -2.81 22.06 -23.93
C LEU A 248 -2.77 22.16 -25.46
N ARG A 249 -3.49 21.28 -26.16
CA ARG A 249 -3.69 21.35 -27.61
C ARG A 249 -4.35 22.65 -28.02
N ASP A 250 -5.35 23.08 -27.25
CA ASP A 250 -6.13 24.26 -27.58
C ASP A 250 -5.39 25.56 -27.20
N ASN A 251 -4.65 25.56 -26.08
CA ASN A 251 -3.88 26.73 -25.61
C ASN A 251 -2.59 26.28 -24.88
N TYR A 252 -1.46 26.35 -25.57
CA TYR A 252 -0.15 25.96 -25.03
C TYR A 252 0.36 26.95 -23.98
N THR A 253 0.66 26.46 -22.77
CA THR A 253 1.38 27.22 -21.75
C THR A 253 2.41 26.33 -21.05
N ASN A 254 3.52 26.92 -20.61
CA ASN A 254 4.56 26.17 -19.90
C ASN A 254 4.07 25.59 -18.57
N ASP A 255 3.11 26.24 -17.92
CA ASP A 255 2.54 25.75 -16.66
C ASP A 255 1.66 24.50 -16.89
N LYS A 256 0.79 24.50 -17.91
CA LYS A 256 0.02 23.30 -18.29
C LYS A 256 0.93 22.13 -18.69
N ARG A 257 2.08 22.41 -19.31
CA ARG A 257 3.08 21.39 -19.63
C ARG A 257 3.69 20.80 -18.36
N LYS A 258 3.99 21.62 -17.34
CA LYS A 258 4.47 21.12 -16.04
C LYS A 258 3.40 20.29 -15.33
N ASP A 259 2.15 20.75 -15.35
CA ASP A 259 1.01 20.03 -14.76
C ASP A 259 0.83 18.66 -15.46
N LEU A 260 0.96 18.62 -16.78
CA LEU A 260 0.94 17.37 -17.55
C LEU A 260 2.06 16.42 -17.12
N LEU A 261 3.30 16.91 -17.02
CA LEU A 261 4.44 16.09 -16.60
C LEU A 261 4.25 15.55 -15.18
N SER A 262 3.80 16.39 -14.25
CA SER A 262 3.48 15.96 -12.88
C SER A 262 2.36 14.91 -12.85
N GLY A 263 1.36 15.03 -13.72
CA GLY A 263 0.29 14.03 -13.85
C GLY A 263 0.79 12.69 -14.38
N ILE A 264 1.72 12.71 -15.35
CA ILE A 264 2.38 11.50 -15.86
C ILE A 264 3.25 10.85 -14.78
N ASP A 265 4.01 11.63 -14.03
CA ASP A 265 4.85 11.10 -12.94
C ASP A 265 4.00 10.41 -11.87
N LYS A 266 2.88 11.04 -11.48
CA LYS A 266 1.92 10.44 -10.54
C LYS A 266 1.33 9.13 -11.07
N LEU A 267 0.89 9.13 -12.33
CA LEU A 267 0.40 7.92 -13.00
C LEU A 267 1.43 6.80 -12.95
N LEU A 268 2.70 7.09 -13.27
CA LEU A 268 3.76 6.11 -13.27
C LEU A 268 4.01 5.55 -11.86
N ASP A 269 4.03 6.40 -10.83
CA ASP A 269 4.17 5.95 -9.43
C ASP A 269 3.05 4.98 -9.03
N ASP A 270 1.82 5.23 -9.48
CA ASP A 270 0.67 4.36 -9.21
C ASP A 270 0.79 3.03 -9.96
N LEU A 271 1.23 3.07 -11.23
CA LEU A 271 1.47 1.85 -12.02
C LEU A 271 2.61 1.00 -11.43
N TYR A 272 3.69 1.61 -10.94
CA TYR A 272 4.76 0.88 -10.25
C TYR A 272 4.28 0.26 -8.95
N TYR A 273 3.45 0.96 -8.17
CA TYR A 273 2.83 0.36 -7.00
C TYR A 273 1.92 -0.82 -7.33
N ILE A 274 1.13 -0.72 -8.41
CA ILE A 274 0.30 -1.84 -8.89
C ILE A 274 1.18 -3.01 -9.34
N LYS A 275 2.29 -2.73 -10.04
CA LYS A 275 3.27 -3.76 -10.40
C LYS A 275 3.79 -4.48 -9.15
N ASP A 276 4.20 -3.71 -8.13
CA ASP A 276 4.71 -4.28 -6.88
C ASP A 276 3.66 -5.14 -6.19
N LEU A 277 2.38 -4.71 -6.16
CA LEU A 277 1.25 -5.48 -5.64
C LEU A 277 1.07 -6.82 -6.37
N LEU A 278 1.21 -6.84 -7.69
CA LEU A 278 1.12 -8.05 -8.49
C LEU A 278 2.32 -9.01 -8.24
N CYS A 279 3.44 -8.47 -7.77
CA CYS A 279 4.69 -9.19 -7.50
C CYS A 279 4.85 -9.73 -6.07
N VAL A 280 3.98 -9.39 -5.11
CA VAL A 280 4.06 -9.85 -3.69
C VAL A 280 3.94 -11.39 -3.54
N GLY A 281 3.85 -12.16 -4.64
CA GLY A 281 4.07 -13.60 -4.62
C GLY A 281 2.86 -14.43 -4.19
N ARG A 282 1.71 -13.82 -3.92
CA ARG A 282 0.44 -14.54 -3.67
C ARG A 282 -0.44 -14.55 -4.92
N SER A 283 -0.71 -15.76 -5.44
CA SER A 283 -1.54 -15.97 -6.63
C SER A 283 -2.93 -15.36 -6.53
N TYR A 284 -3.56 -15.41 -5.36
CA TYR A 284 -4.90 -14.84 -5.16
C TYR A 284 -4.91 -13.30 -5.19
N LEU A 285 -3.91 -12.64 -4.60
CA LEU A 285 -3.83 -11.17 -4.55
C LEU A 285 -3.60 -10.67 -5.97
N SER A 286 -2.65 -11.27 -6.66
CA SER A 286 -2.36 -10.96 -8.05
C SER A 286 -3.61 -11.12 -8.92
N SER A 287 -4.34 -12.24 -8.79
CA SER A 287 -5.59 -12.46 -9.53
C SER A 287 -6.69 -11.45 -9.18
N PHE A 288 -6.82 -11.06 -7.91
CA PHE A 288 -7.80 -10.07 -7.47
C PHE A 288 -7.48 -8.66 -8.01
N VAL A 289 -6.23 -8.23 -7.88
CA VAL A 289 -5.72 -6.95 -8.39
C VAL A 289 -5.83 -6.92 -9.92
N THR A 290 -5.45 -7.98 -10.62
CA THR A 290 -5.60 -8.11 -12.08
C THR A 290 -7.06 -7.95 -12.51
N ARG A 291 -8.01 -8.63 -11.83
CA ARG A 291 -9.45 -8.48 -12.16
C ARG A 291 -9.94 -7.04 -11.98
N LYS A 292 -9.53 -6.37 -10.90
CA LYS A 292 -9.91 -4.97 -10.62
C LYS A 292 -9.26 -4.01 -11.62
N LEU A 293 -7.97 -4.18 -11.93
CA LEU A 293 -7.26 -3.41 -12.95
C LEU A 293 -7.94 -3.55 -14.31
N LEU A 294 -8.27 -4.77 -14.72
CA LEU A 294 -8.93 -5.02 -16.00
C LEU A 294 -10.31 -4.34 -16.05
N GLY A 295 -11.12 -4.52 -15.02
CA GLY A 295 -12.50 -4.03 -15.03
C GLY A 295 -12.65 -2.54 -14.78
N LEU A 296 -11.86 -1.95 -13.87
CA LEU A 296 -12.00 -0.55 -13.46
C LEU A 296 -11.10 0.40 -14.25
N LEU A 297 -10.01 -0.08 -14.87
CA LEU A 297 -9.08 0.76 -15.61
C LEU A 297 -8.99 0.38 -17.10
N VAL A 298 -8.62 -0.86 -17.41
CA VAL A 298 -8.32 -1.27 -18.80
C VAL A 298 -9.55 -1.17 -19.69
N VAL A 299 -10.67 -1.75 -19.28
CA VAL A 299 -11.87 -1.72 -20.12
C VAL A 299 -12.35 -0.28 -20.37
N PRO A 300 -12.47 0.58 -19.35
CA PRO A 300 -12.80 1.99 -19.57
C PRO A 300 -11.84 2.75 -20.49
N ILE A 301 -10.57 2.35 -20.57
CA ILE A 301 -9.57 2.93 -21.50
C ILE A 301 -9.73 2.39 -22.92
N VAL A 302 -9.98 1.09 -23.07
CA VAL A 302 -10.07 0.40 -24.38
C VAL A 302 -11.40 0.66 -25.06
N VAL A 303 -12.52 0.73 -24.34
CA VAL A 303 -13.84 0.97 -24.95
C VAL A 303 -13.89 2.24 -25.83
N PRO A 304 -13.35 3.40 -25.39
CA PRO A 304 -13.21 4.59 -26.25
C PRO A 304 -12.34 4.38 -27.50
N LEU A 305 -11.36 3.46 -27.47
CA LEU A 305 -10.58 3.11 -28.66
C LEU A 305 -11.42 2.35 -29.70
N MET A 306 -12.38 1.56 -29.25
CA MET A 306 -13.22 0.72 -30.11
C MET A 306 -14.50 1.43 -30.59
N GLN A 307 -14.98 2.42 -29.85
CA GLN A 307 -16.16 3.22 -30.21
C GLN A 307 -15.74 4.44 -31.05
N LEU A 308 -15.80 4.29 -32.38
CA LEU A 308 -15.62 5.37 -33.34
C LEU A 308 -16.75 6.44 -33.27
N GLU A 309 -17.85 6.19 -32.55
CA GLU A 309 -19.00 7.10 -32.43
C GLU A 309 -19.26 7.64 -31.02
N LYS A 310 -19.73 8.89 -30.97
CA LYS A 310 -20.08 9.68 -29.78
C LYS A 310 -21.18 9.00 -28.96
N THR A 311 -20.84 8.50 -27.77
CA THR A 311 -21.82 8.26 -26.69
C THR A 311 -21.56 9.30 -25.61
N ALA A 312 -22.63 9.87 -25.06
CA ALA A 312 -22.64 11.07 -24.24
C ALA A 312 -22.16 10.81 -22.79
N GLY A 313 -20.91 10.38 -22.64
CA GLY A 313 -20.21 10.28 -21.36
C GLY A 313 -18.81 10.86 -21.44
N VAL A 314 -18.11 10.98 -20.30
CA VAL A 314 -16.73 11.46 -20.20
C VAL A 314 -15.82 10.47 -20.95
N LYS A 315 -15.68 10.69 -22.27
CA LYS A 315 -14.84 9.87 -23.14
C LYS A 315 -13.43 10.41 -23.10
N MET A 316 -12.51 9.60 -22.57
CA MET A 316 -11.09 9.82 -22.78
C MET A 316 -10.79 9.83 -24.28
N SER A 317 -9.94 10.75 -24.74
CA SER A 317 -9.52 10.79 -26.14
C SER A 317 -8.75 9.51 -26.53
N ALA A 318 -8.89 9.09 -27.78
CA ALA A 318 -8.21 7.89 -28.28
C ALA A 318 -6.68 7.97 -28.15
N VAL A 319 -6.10 9.17 -28.30
CA VAL A 319 -4.66 9.40 -28.15
C VAL A 319 -4.21 9.15 -26.71
N THR A 320 -4.93 9.70 -25.73
CA THR A 320 -4.60 9.48 -24.32
C THR A 320 -4.84 8.02 -23.93
N SER A 321 -5.92 7.40 -24.41
CA SER A 321 -6.17 5.98 -24.15
C SER A 321 -5.04 5.08 -24.69
N LEU A 322 -4.55 5.31 -25.91
CA LEU A 322 -3.41 4.57 -26.47
C LEU A 322 -2.14 4.78 -25.65
N TYR A 323 -1.87 6.03 -25.25
CA TYR A 323 -0.72 6.35 -24.42
C TYR A 323 -0.78 5.61 -23.08
N LEU A 324 -1.92 5.65 -22.39
CA LEU A 324 -2.10 4.99 -21.10
C LEU A 324 -2.00 3.48 -21.20
N LEU A 325 -2.61 2.89 -22.24
CA LEU A 325 -2.51 1.45 -22.48
C LEU A 325 -1.06 1.03 -22.76
N SER A 326 -0.33 1.82 -23.55
CA SER A 326 1.09 1.61 -23.80
C SER A 326 1.92 1.68 -22.53
N ARG A 327 1.67 2.67 -21.65
CA ARG A 327 2.37 2.80 -20.37
C ARG A 327 2.04 1.66 -19.40
N LEU A 328 0.78 1.25 -19.33
CA LEU A 328 0.35 0.13 -18.51
C LEU A 328 1.11 -1.15 -18.91
N LEU A 329 1.12 -1.49 -20.20
CA LEU A 329 1.80 -2.68 -20.71
C LEU A 329 3.33 -2.60 -20.56
N GLN A 330 3.91 -1.40 -20.59
CA GLN A 330 5.34 -1.21 -20.37
C GLN A 330 5.76 -1.45 -18.91
N VAL A 331 4.93 -1.00 -17.95
CA VAL A 331 5.26 -1.10 -16.52
C VAL A 331 4.87 -2.46 -15.96
N VAL A 332 3.65 -2.90 -16.25
CA VAL A 332 3.05 -4.14 -15.74
C VAL A 332 3.32 -5.27 -16.72
N ASP A 333 4.50 -5.87 -16.59
CA ASP A 333 4.92 -7.03 -17.38
C ASP A 333 4.29 -8.32 -16.82
N ASN A 334 2.98 -8.48 -17.02
CA ASN A 334 2.24 -9.68 -16.65
C ASN A 334 1.51 -10.24 -17.87
N LYS A 335 1.81 -11.50 -18.19
CA LYS A 335 1.23 -12.23 -19.32
C LYS A 335 -0.30 -12.22 -19.30
N GLU A 336 -0.94 -12.38 -18.14
CA GLU A 336 -2.41 -12.39 -18.04
C GLU A 336 -3.03 -11.05 -18.46
N ILE A 337 -2.40 -9.94 -18.10
CA ILE A 337 -2.87 -8.59 -18.45
C ILE A 337 -2.65 -8.35 -19.93
N LEU A 338 -1.48 -8.70 -20.46
CA LEU A 338 -1.16 -8.59 -21.88
C LEU A 338 -2.15 -9.40 -22.74
N ASP A 339 -2.37 -10.67 -22.40
CA ASP A 339 -3.30 -11.56 -23.11
C ASP A 339 -4.73 -11.03 -23.04
N SER A 340 -5.14 -10.49 -21.89
CA SER A 340 -6.48 -9.88 -21.71
C SER A 340 -6.66 -8.60 -22.54
N VAL A 341 -5.64 -7.73 -22.56
CA VAL A 341 -5.64 -6.50 -23.38
C VAL A 341 -5.66 -6.84 -24.86
N ALA A 342 -4.80 -7.75 -25.31
CA ALA A 342 -4.75 -8.21 -26.69
C ALA A 342 -6.09 -8.82 -27.11
N SER A 343 -6.68 -9.66 -26.27
CA SER A 343 -8.01 -10.22 -26.49
C SER A 343 -9.05 -9.11 -26.63
N LEU A 344 -9.07 -8.12 -25.74
CA LEU A 344 -10.07 -7.05 -25.74
C LEU A 344 -9.98 -6.15 -26.99
N VAL A 345 -8.76 -5.83 -27.44
CA VAL A 345 -8.52 -5.00 -28.63
C VAL A 345 -8.80 -5.78 -29.92
N LEU A 346 -8.40 -7.06 -29.99
CA LEU A 346 -8.58 -7.88 -31.19
C LEU A 346 -9.98 -8.49 -31.31
N TYR A 347 -10.75 -8.55 -30.22
CA TYR A 347 -12.07 -9.20 -30.18
C TYR A 347 -13.02 -8.71 -31.28
N PRO A 348 -13.16 -7.40 -31.57
CA PRO A 348 -14.06 -6.95 -32.63
C PRO A 348 -13.60 -7.41 -34.01
N HIS A 349 -12.30 -7.43 -34.31
CA HIS A 349 -11.78 -7.90 -35.59
C HIS A 349 -11.93 -9.43 -35.78
N MET A 350 -11.81 -10.19 -34.69
CA MET A 350 -12.00 -11.65 -34.67
C MET A 350 -13.48 -12.03 -34.80
N ALA A 351 -14.39 -11.27 -34.19
CA ALA A 351 -15.83 -11.51 -34.31
C ALA A 351 -16.36 -11.12 -35.70
N LEU A 352 -15.80 -10.07 -36.32
CA LEU A 352 -16.16 -9.59 -37.66
C LEU A 352 -15.78 -10.56 -38.79
N SER A 353 -14.76 -11.41 -38.61
CA SER A 353 -14.36 -12.39 -39.65
C SER A 353 -15.26 -13.63 -39.72
N SER A 354 -16.18 -13.80 -38.77
CA SER A 354 -17.09 -14.96 -38.70
C SER A 354 -18.39 -14.80 -39.51
N VAL A 355 -18.61 -13.65 -40.16
CA VAL A 355 -19.80 -13.38 -40.99
C VAL A 355 -19.42 -13.43 -42.47
N PRO A 356 -20.05 -14.30 -43.30
CA PRO A 356 -19.78 -14.33 -44.73
C PRO A 356 -20.21 -13.00 -45.36
N VAL A 357 -19.27 -12.38 -46.06
CA VAL A 357 -19.38 -11.09 -46.72
C VAL A 357 -20.45 -11.14 -47.82
N SER A 358 -21.47 -10.28 -47.72
CA SER A 358 -22.27 -9.84 -48.87
C SER A 358 -22.06 -8.34 -49.04
N GLU A 359 -21.49 -7.95 -50.17
CA GLU A 359 -21.06 -6.60 -50.49
C GLU A 359 -22.25 -5.65 -50.76
N ALA A 360 -22.82 -5.09 -49.70
CA ALA A 360 -23.54 -3.80 -49.68
C ALA A 360 -23.88 -3.50 -48.21
N ASP A 361 -23.57 -2.29 -47.70
CA ASP A 361 -23.75 -1.83 -46.31
C ASP A 361 -22.69 -2.25 -45.25
N PHE A 362 -21.42 -2.21 -45.63
CA PHE A 362 -20.28 -2.54 -44.76
C PHE A 362 -20.08 -1.63 -43.53
N ASP A 363 -20.29 -0.32 -43.62
CA ASP A 363 -19.92 0.59 -42.53
C ASP A 363 -20.95 0.64 -41.39
N SER A 364 -22.24 0.77 -41.70
CA SER A 364 -23.27 0.99 -40.66
C SER A 364 -23.60 -0.27 -39.85
N SER A 365 -23.38 -1.45 -40.43
CA SER A 365 -23.65 -2.76 -39.82
C SER A 365 -22.53 -3.17 -38.86
N GLN A 366 -21.26 -2.94 -39.22
CA GLN A 366 -20.10 -3.22 -38.38
C GLN A 366 -20.06 -2.33 -37.12
N ILE A 367 -20.41 -1.05 -37.25
CA ILE A 367 -20.48 -0.11 -36.13
C ILE A 367 -21.60 -0.49 -35.14
N LYS A 368 -22.77 -0.92 -35.64
CA LYS A 368 -23.89 -1.43 -34.81
C LYS A 368 -23.58 -2.76 -34.12
N LEU A 369 -22.79 -3.63 -34.77
CA LEU A 369 -22.30 -4.88 -34.17
C LEU A 369 -21.25 -4.60 -33.09
N SER A 370 -20.25 -3.75 -33.36
CA SER A 370 -19.22 -3.39 -32.39
C SER A 370 -19.82 -2.74 -31.13
N SER A 371 -20.77 -1.80 -31.28
CA SER A 371 -21.47 -1.15 -30.16
C SER A 371 -22.28 -2.13 -29.30
N LYS A 372 -23.01 -3.09 -29.90
CA LYS A 372 -23.72 -4.14 -29.13
C LYS A 372 -22.76 -5.03 -28.34
N HIS A 373 -21.61 -5.38 -28.92
CA HIS A 373 -20.61 -6.23 -28.25
C HIS A 373 -19.91 -5.50 -27.10
N VAL A 374 -19.61 -4.21 -27.27
CA VAL A 374 -19.06 -3.36 -26.21
C VAL A 374 -20.03 -3.27 -25.03
N ASN A 375 -21.33 -3.04 -25.28
CA ASN A 375 -22.34 -3.02 -24.22
C ASN A 375 -22.44 -4.37 -23.47
N ASN A 376 -22.24 -5.49 -24.17
CA ASN A 376 -22.22 -6.83 -23.55
C ASN A 376 -20.96 -7.06 -22.69
N ILE A 377 -19.83 -6.44 -23.04
CA ILE A 377 -18.59 -6.47 -22.25
C ILE A 377 -18.79 -5.64 -20.97
N GLU A 378 -19.33 -4.42 -21.10
CA GLU A 378 -19.66 -3.55 -19.96
C GLU A 378 -20.64 -4.25 -18.98
N GLN A 379 -21.71 -4.87 -19.48
CA GLN A 379 -22.65 -5.62 -18.62
C GLN A 379 -22.03 -6.83 -17.93
N ALA A 380 -21.14 -7.58 -18.62
CA ALA A 380 -20.45 -8.72 -18.03
C ALA A 380 -19.48 -8.28 -16.93
N LEU A 381 -18.83 -7.14 -17.11
CA LEU A 381 -17.92 -6.54 -16.11
C LEU A 381 -18.66 -6.06 -14.88
N ASP A 382 -19.80 -5.38 -15.05
CA ASP A 382 -20.63 -4.93 -13.93
C ASP A 382 -21.14 -6.11 -13.09
N SER A 383 -21.42 -7.25 -13.72
CA SER A 383 -21.80 -8.47 -12.99
C SER A 383 -20.61 -9.11 -12.26
N SER A 384 -19.42 -9.11 -12.85
CA SER A 384 -18.21 -9.71 -12.28
C SER A 384 -17.57 -8.87 -11.18
N LEU A 385 -17.72 -7.53 -11.23
CA LEU A 385 -17.27 -6.62 -10.19
C LEU A 385 -18.15 -6.71 -8.93
N LYS A 386 -19.41 -7.16 -9.08
CA LYS A 386 -20.38 -7.37 -7.98
C LYS A 386 -20.29 -8.75 -7.33
N SER A 387 -19.81 -9.78 -8.03
CA SER A 387 -19.62 -11.13 -7.47
C SER A 387 -18.32 -11.21 -6.65
N GLN A 388 -18.43 -11.19 -5.31
CA GLN A 388 -17.30 -11.23 -4.37
C GLN A 388 -17.00 -12.64 -3.80
N GLU A 389 -17.57 -13.72 -4.35
CA GLU A 389 -17.35 -15.06 -3.77
C GLU A 389 -15.96 -15.67 -4.06
N PRO A 390 -15.30 -16.27 -3.06
CA PRO A 390 -13.91 -16.73 -3.14
C PRO A 390 -13.69 -18.05 -3.89
N SER A 391 -14.71 -18.76 -4.38
CA SER A 391 -14.53 -20.17 -4.80
C SER A 391 -14.73 -20.50 -6.29
N LYS A 392 -15.21 -19.60 -7.16
CA LYS A 392 -15.33 -19.88 -8.61
C LYS A 392 -15.18 -18.64 -9.51
N GLY A 393 -14.20 -17.79 -9.25
CA GLY A 393 -13.86 -16.67 -10.14
C GLY A 393 -13.23 -17.19 -11.44
N LYS A 394 -14.03 -17.49 -12.47
CA LYS A 394 -13.49 -17.68 -13.83
C LYS A 394 -12.75 -16.39 -14.20
N SER A 395 -11.46 -16.48 -14.53
CA SER A 395 -10.68 -15.36 -15.06
C SER A 395 -11.48 -14.61 -16.12
N LEU A 396 -11.41 -13.27 -16.17
CA LEU A 396 -12.07 -12.50 -17.22
C LEU A 396 -11.61 -12.97 -18.61
N GLY A 397 -10.36 -13.42 -18.72
CA GLY A 397 -9.81 -14.10 -19.89
C GLY A 397 -10.46 -15.46 -20.17
N ASN A 398 -10.92 -16.20 -19.16
CA ASN A 398 -11.73 -17.41 -19.34
C ASN A 398 -13.20 -17.09 -19.65
N LEU A 399 -13.73 -15.96 -19.21
CA LEU A 399 -15.09 -15.55 -19.52
C LEU A 399 -15.19 -15.03 -20.97
N LEU A 400 -14.21 -14.22 -21.38
CA LEU A 400 -13.99 -13.80 -22.77
C LEU A 400 -13.56 -14.99 -23.63
N GLY A 401 -12.67 -15.86 -23.13
CA GLY A 401 -12.21 -17.08 -23.79
C GLY A 401 -13.31 -18.11 -24.01
N ASN A 402 -14.22 -18.31 -23.06
CA ASN A 402 -15.39 -19.17 -23.24
C ASN A 402 -16.38 -18.56 -24.25
N LYS A 403 -16.54 -17.23 -24.29
CA LYS A 403 -17.33 -16.56 -25.34
C LYS A 403 -16.66 -16.69 -26.71
N LEU A 404 -15.34 -16.52 -26.79
CA LEU A 404 -14.52 -16.76 -27.99
C LEU A 404 -14.52 -18.22 -28.44
N SER A 405 -14.66 -19.18 -27.51
CA SER A 405 -14.78 -20.61 -27.82
C SER A 405 -16.19 -20.96 -28.33
N SER A 406 -17.23 -20.28 -27.84
CA SER A 406 -18.62 -20.50 -28.27
C SER A 406 -18.92 -19.99 -29.69
N HIS A 407 -18.12 -19.04 -30.19
CA HIS A 407 -18.06 -18.69 -31.60
C HIS A 407 -16.91 -19.50 -32.21
N HIS A 408 -17.18 -20.58 -32.96
CA HIS A 408 -16.20 -21.51 -33.55
C HIS A 408 -15.04 -20.82 -34.34
N VAL A 409 -14.05 -20.23 -33.65
CA VAL A 409 -12.94 -19.51 -34.33
C VAL A 409 -11.56 -19.87 -33.75
N LEU A 410 -11.47 -20.49 -32.57
CA LEU A 410 -10.19 -20.98 -32.03
C LEU A 410 -10.28 -22.44 -31.57
N SER A 411 -10.41 -23.35 -32.54
CA SER A 411 -9.88 -24.71 -32.41
C SER A 411 -8.50 -24.79 -33.07
N CYS A 412 -7.56 -23.97 -32.62
CA CYS A 412 -6.15 -24.24 -32.88
C CYS A 412 -5.65 -25.07 -31.70
N GLN A 413 -5.76 -26.39 -31.84
CA GLN A 413 -4.99 -27.32 -31.02
C GLN A 413 -3.52 -26.93 -31.14
N TRP A 414 -2.95 -26.36 -30.08
CA TRP A 414 -1.51 -26.43 -29.89
C TRP A 414 -1.23 -27.87 -29.50
N ASN A 415 -1.05 -28.73 -30.51
CA ASN A 415 -0.55 -30.08 -30.29
C ASN A 415 0.84 -29.96 -29.65
N ASP A 416 1.00 -30.75 -28.59
CA ASP A 416 2.28 -31.12 -28.01
C ASP A 416 3.30 -31.44 -29.13
N ALA A 417 4.29 -30.57 -29.28
CA ALA A 417 5.56 -30.93 -29.91
C ALA A 417 6.56 -31.17 -28.79
N GLN A 418 6.42 -32.32 -28.15
CA GLN A 418 7.42 -32.92 -27.29
C GLN A 418 8.46 -33.63 -28.19
N GLU A 419 9.74 -33.45 -27.85
CA GLU A 419 10.93 -34.17 -28.34
C GLU A 419 11.44 -33.92 -29.78
N ARG A 420 12.51 -33.12 -29.89
CA ARG A 420 13.86 -33.61 -30.17
C ARG A 420 14.94 -32.62 -29.74
#